data_AF-A0A843DRN8-F1
#
_entry.id   AF-A0A843DRN8-F1
#
_cell.length_a   1.000
_cell.length_b   1.000
_cell.length_c   1.000
_cell.angle_alpha   90.00
_cell.angle_beta   90.00
_cell.angle_gamma   90.00
#
_symmetry.space_group_name_H-M   'P 1'
#
loop_
_entity.id
_entity.type
_entity.pdbx_description
1 polymer ?
#
loop_
_entity_poly.entity_id
_entity_poly.type
_entity_poly.pdbx_seq_one_letter_code
_entity_poly.pdbx_strand_id
1 'polypeptide(L)'
;LLLGIGDPYNIDLGKVLYEDVYLGVTVYGGIKLPEMLKGDKEFGGKVLLGVDIASNIAAIGGLLGHDLGTPKVKARIGITNCPYELIPKALGMKKNMTYDYWLLSMSFTTV
;
A
#
# COMPACT_ATOMS: atom_id res chain seq x y z
N LEU A 1 12.90 7.87 24.15
CA LEU A 1 13.88 8.88 24.61
C LEU A 1 13.31 9.87 25.64
N LEU A 2 12.53 9.40 26.64
CA LEU A 2 11.94 10.27 27.67
C LEU A 2 12.00 9.70 29.11
N LEU A 3 12.65 8.54 29.32
CA LEU A 3 12.69 7.87 30.63
C LEU A 3 14.02 7.16 30.96
N GLY A 4 15.13 7.47 30.28
CA GLY A 4 16.44 6.84 30.58
C GLY A 4 16.53 5.33 30.33
N ILE A 5 15.44 4.69 29.92
CA ILE A 5 15.41 3.34 29.37
C ILE A 5 16.07 3.43 27.99
N GLY A 6 17.25 2.81 27.84
CA GLY A 6 17.87 2.60 26.53
C GLY A 6 16.85 1.94 25.62
N ASP A 7 16.67 2.49 24.42
CA ASP A 7 15.63 2.07 23.49
C ASP A 7 15.74 0.55 23.20
N PRO A 8 14.83 -0.28 23.72
CA PRO A 8 14.93 -1.74 23.60
C PRO A 8 14.70 -2.23 22.16
N TYR A 9 14.22 -1.35 21.28
CA TYR A 9 13.96 -1.64 19.87
C TYR A 9 15.02 -1.02 18.95
N ASN A 10 16.00 -0.31 19.50
CA ASN A 10 17.04 0.39 18.74
C ASN A 10 16.43 1.27 17.61
N ILE A 11 15.33 1.96 17.92
CA ILE A 11 14.60 2.79 16.98
C ILE A 11 15.36 4.11 16.84
N ASP A 12 16.06 4.24 15.73
CA ASP A 12 16.62 5.51 15.30
C ASP A 12 15.48 6.43 14.83
N LEU A 13 14.96 7.25 15.76
CA LEU A 13 13.88 8.21 15.50
C LEU A 13 14.19 9.17 14.34
N GLY A 14 15.47 9.43 14.07
CA GLY A 14 15.89 10.22 12.92
C GLY A 14 15.60 9.49 11.61
N LYS A 15 15.95 8.20 11.52
CA LYS A 15 15.72 7.38 10.32
C LYS A 15 14.26 7.02 10.08
N VAL A 16 13.47 6.83 11.15
CA VAL A 16 12.03 6.52 11.03
C VAL A 16 11.29 7.59 10.20
N LEU A 17 11.63 8.86 10.39
CA LEU A 17 11.00 9.95 9.64
C LEU A 17 11.30 9.87 8.14
N TYR A 18 12.51 9.47 7.77
CA TYR A 18 12.92 9.45 6.36
C TYR A 18 12.60 8.13 5.66
N GLU A 19 12.60 7.01 6.39
CA GLU A 19 12.45 5.68 5.82
C GLU A 19 11.02 5.11 5.90
N ASP A 20 10.25 5.49 6.92
CA ASP A 20 8.92 4.93 7.22
C ASP A 20 7.77 5.89 6.90
N VAL A 21 8.06 7.15 6.59
CA VAL A 21 7.06 8.10 6.09
C VAL A 21 7.04 8.05 4.57
N TYR A 22 5.86 7.79 4.00
CA TYR A 22 5.64 7.70 2.57
C TYR A 22 4.72 8.83 2.10
N LEU A 23 5.09 9.45 0.99
CA LEU A 23 4.21 10.31 0.21
C LEU A 23 3.78 9.52 -1.03
N GLY A 24 2.47 9.40 -1.23
CA GLY A 24 1.90 8.64 -2.32
C GLY A 24 0.73 9.32 -2.98
N VAL A 25 0.53 8.98 -4.24
CA VAL A 25 -0.61 9.42 -5.05
C VAL A 25 -1.37 8.16 -5.47
N THR A 26 -2.67 8.16 -5.19
CA THR A 26 -3.57 7.12 -5.67
C THR A 26 -4.53 7.70 -6.70
N VAL A 27 -4.59 7.09 -7.87
CA VAL A 27 -5.55 7.43 -8.93
C VAL A 27 -6.63 6.35 -8.97
N TYR A 28 -7.89 6.78 -8.96
CA TYR A 28 -9.04 5.88 -8.96
C TYR A 28 -9.79 5.94 -10.30
N GLY A 29 -10.16 4.77 -10.82
CA GLY A 29 -10.99 4.62 -12.00
C GLY A 29 -12.08 3.58 -11.79
N GLY A 30 -13.33 3.95 -12.06
CA GLY A 30 -14.45 3.00 -12.02
C GLY A 30 -14.44 2.10 -13.25
N ILE A 31 -14.18 0.81 -13.07
CA ILE A 31 -14.14 -0.18 -14.16
C ILE A 31 -15.17 -1.28 -13.95
N LYS A 32 -15.53 -1.99 -15.03
CA LYS A 32 -16.20 -3.28 -14.89
C LYS A 32 -15.22 -4.27 -14.26
N LEU A 33 -15.73 -5.21 -13.47
CA LEU A 33 -14.91 -6.24 -12.85
C LEU A 33 -14.09 -7.00 -13.92
N PRO A 34 -12.75 -7.06 -13.81
CA PRO A 34 -11.91 -7.83 -14.72
C PRO A 34 -12.31 -9.31 -14.72
N GLU A 35 -12.31 -9.95 -15.89
CA GLU A 35 -12.76 -11.34 -16.04
C GLU A 35 -11.95 -12.33 -15.19
N MET A 36 -10.66 -12.04 -14.98
CA MET A 36 -9.80 -12.82 -14.07
C MET A 36 -10.32 -12.89 -12.62
N LEU A 37 -11.14 -11.93 -12.19
CA LEU A 37 -11.68 -11.86 -10.84
C LEU A 37 -13.14 -12.31 -10.76
N LYS A 38 -13.78 -12.61 -11.90
CA LYS A 38 -15.18 -13.09 -11.91
C LYS A 38 -15.31 -14.47 -11.28
N GLY A 39 -14.33 -15.37 -11.44
CA GLY A 39 -14.43 -16.76 -10.97
C GLY A 39 -15.79 -17.38 -11.35
N ASP A 40 -16.39 -18.15 -10.44
CA ASP A 40 -17.76 -18.70 -10.58
C ASP A 40 -18.86 -17.72 -10.11
N LYS A 41 -18.53 -16.47 -9.83
CA LYS A 41 -19.44 -15.51 -9.18
C LYS A 41 -19.91 -14.46 -10.18
N GLU A 42 -21.22 -14.43 -10.41
CA GLU A 42 -21.85 -13.33 -11.12
C GLU A 42 -21.81 -12.06 -10.26
N PHE A 43 -20.88 -11.16 -10.58
CA PHE A 43 -20.88 -9.79 -10.08
C PHE A 43 -21.14 -8.82 -11.24
N GLY A 44 -22.35 -8.26 -11.27
CA GLY A 44 -22.79 -7.33 -12.32
C GLY A 44 -22.43 -5.85 -12.09
N GLY A 45 -21.76 -5.54 -10.97
CA GLY A 45 -21.43 -4.17 -10.57
C GLY A 45 -20.15 -3.63 -11.19
N LYS A 46 -19.94 -2.31 -11.02
CA LYS A 46 -18.64 -1.66 -11.24
C LYS A 46 -17.80 -1.75 -9.96
N VAL A 47 -16.48 -1.81 -10.12
CA VAL A 47 -15.51 -1.73 -9.01
C VAL A 47 -14.62 -0.51 -9.20
N LEU A 48 -14.08 0.02 -8.10
CA LEU A 48 -13.11 1.12 -8.15
C LEU A 48 -11.70 0.54 -8.19
N LEU A 49 -11.00 0.68 -9.32
CA LEU A 49 -9.59 0.31 -9.42
C LEU A 49 -8.73 1.49 -8.97
N GLY A 50 -7.87 1.27 -7.99
CA GLY A 50 -6.85 2.21 -7.52
C GLY A 50 -5.47 1.80 -8.01
N VAL A 51 -4.73 2.74 -8.59
CA VAL A 51 -3.28 2.64 -8.80
C VAL A 51 -2.62 3.57 -7.81
N ASP A 52 -1.82 3.02 -6.92
CA ASP A 52 -1.12 3.74 -5.85
C ASP A 52 0.39 3.65 -6.06
N ILE A 53 1.03 4.81 -6.16
CA ILE A 53 2.48 4.94 -6.20
C ILE A 53 2.89 5.79 -5.02
N ALA A 54 3.74 5.23 -4.16
CA ALA A 54 4.24 5.90 -2.97
C ALA A 54 5.76 5.78 -2.86
N SER A 55 6.43 6.84 -2.45
CA SER A 55 7.86 6.85 -2.16
C SER A 55 8.10 7.34 -0.74
N ASN A 56 9.15 6.83 -0.10
CA ASN A 56 9.55 7.35 1.21
C ASN A 56 10.26 8.70 1.08
N ILE A 57 10.33 9.45 2.18
CA ILE A 57 10.99 10.77 2.18
C ILE A 57 12.47 10.65 1.78
N ALA A 58 13.15 9.56 2.11
CA ALA A 58 14.53 9.32 1.67
C ALA A 58 14.67 9.30 0.13
N ALA A 59 13.74 8.67 -0.60
CA ALA A 59 13.73 8.68 -2.05
C ALA A 59 13.49 10.08 -2.63
N ILE A 60 12.64 10.89 -1.98
CA ILE A 60 12.37 12.28 -2.41
C ILE A 60 13.58 13.17 -2.13
N GLY A 61 14.21 13.01 -0.96
CA GLY A 61 15.46 13.68 -0.60
C GLY A 61 16.57 13.39 -1.59
N GLY A 62 16.73 12.12 -2.00
CA GLY A 62 17.71 11.72 -3.01
C GLY A 62 17.53 12.44 -4.36
N LEU A 63 16.30 12.67 -4.81
CA LEU A 63 16.02 13.46 -6.02
C LEU A 63 16.43 14.93 -5.88
N LEU A 64 16.41 15.45 -4.65
CA LEU A 64 16.81 16.82 -4.33
C LEU A 64 18.30 16.93 -3.94
N GLY A 65 19.07 15.85 -4.06
CA GLY A 65 20.51 15.81 -3.73
C GLY A 65 20.82 15.61 -2.25
N HIS A 66 19.84 15.22 -1.43
CA HIS A 66 20.01 14.93 -0.02
C HIS A 66 20.10 13.42 0.23
N ASP A 67 21.16 12.98 0.91
CA ASP A 67 21.31 11.60 1.35
C ASP A 67 20.65 11.41 2.73
N LEU A 68 19.39 10.96 2.72
CA LEU A 68 18.53 10.86 3.92
C LEU A 68 18.25 9.42 4.36
N GLY A 69 18.96 8.43 3.82
CA GLY A 69 18.75 7.01 4.09
C GLY A 69 18.35 6.23 2.85
N THR A 70 17.78 5.03 3.02
CA THR A 70 17.51 4.12 1.88
C THR A 70 16.24 4.51 1.11
N PRO A 71 16.35 4.89 -0.18
CA PRO A 71 15.21 5.12 -1.07
C PRO A 71 14.34 3.87 -1.23
N LYS A 72 13.03 4.01 -1.01
CA LYS A 72 12.03 2.97 -1.22
C LYS A 72 10.85 3.51 -2.01
N VAL A 73 10.41 2.77 -3.02
CA VAL A 73 9.23 3.06 -3.84
C VAL A 73 8.30 1.86 -3.83
N LYS A 74 7.00 2.11 -3.64
CA LYS A 74 5.92 1.12 -3.66
C LYS A 74 4.98 1.46 -4.81
N ALA A 75 4.69 0.47 -5.63
CA ALA A 75 3.67 0.57 -6.68
C ALA A 75 2.65 -0.53 -6.46
N ARG A 76 1.38 -0.16 -6.31
CA ARG A 76 0.28 -1.06 -5.98
C ARG A 76 -0.89 -0.83 -6.91
N ILE A 77 -1.55 -1.92 -7.27
CA ILE A 77 -2.80 -1.89 -8.03
C ILE A 77 -3.81 -2.71 -7.26
N GLY A 78 -4.99 -2.16 -7.00
CA GLY A 78 -6.00 -2.84 -6.20
C GLY A 78 -7.41 -2.36 -6.46
N ILE A 79 -8.37 -3.13 -5.97
CA ILE A 79 -9.78 -2.74 -5.93
C ILE A 79 -10.05 -2.10 -4.57
N THR A 80 -10.49 -0.85 -4.59
CA THR A 80 -10.87 -0.10 -3.39
C THR A 80 -12.32 -0.41 -3.02
N ASN A 81 -12.60 -0.54 -1.73
CA ASN A 81 -13.93 -0.92 -1.22
C ASN A 81 -14.49 -2.15 -1.96
N CYS A 82 -13.66 -3.19 -2.02
CA CYS A 82 -13.96 -4.43 -2.72
C CYS A 82 -15.23 -5.08 -2.13
N PRO A 83 -16.26 -5.34 -2.95
CA PRO A 83 -17.44 -6.09 -2.53
C PRO A 83 -17.07 -7.41 -1.87
N TYR A 84 -17.71 -7.73 -0.75
CA TYR A 84 -17.45 -8.94 0.02
C TYR A 84 -17.57 -10.22 -0.84
N GLU A 85 -18.46 -10.19 -1.83
CA GLU A 85 -18.69 -11.27 -2.78
C GLU A 85 -17.44 -11.62 -3.59
N LEU A 86 -16.54 -10.66 -3.84
CA LEU A 86 -15.33 -10.83 -4.65
C LEU A 86 -14.12 -11.29 -3.83
N ILE A 87 -14.24 -11.28 -2.50
CA ILE A 87 -13.14 -11.65 -1.62
C ILE A 87 -13.06 -13.18 -1.53
N PRO A 88 -11.86 -13.77 -1.70
CA PRO A 88 -11.64 -15.20 -1.47
C PRO A 88 -12.06 -15.61 -0.06
N LYS A 89 -12.93 -16.62 0.07
CA LYS A 89 -13.42 -17.11 1.39
C LYS A 89 -12.29 -17.58 2.31
N ALA A 90 -11.17 -18.05 1.74
CA ALA A 90 -9.98 -18.49 2.47
C ALA A 90 -9.37 -17.39 3.34
N LEU A 91 -9.63 -16.11 3.05
CA LEU A 91 -9.11 -14.98 3.83
C LEU A 91 -9.89 -14.73 5.13
N GLY A 92 -10.98 -15.46 5.39
CA GLY A 92 -11.71 -15.36 6.68
C GLY A 92 -12.32 -13.98 6.98
N MET A 93 -12.55 -13.19 5.92
CA MET A 93 -13.02 -11.80 6.01
C MET A 93 -14.48 -11.76 6.49
N LYS A 94 -14.89 -10.68 7.18
CA LYS A 94 -16.25 -10.49 7.73
C LYS A 94 -17.05 -9.53 6.86
N LYS A 95 -18.33 -9.85 6.60
CA LYS A 95 -19.20 -9.08 5.70
C LYS A 95 -19.46 -7.61 6.13
N ASN A 96 -19.26 -7.28 7.39
CA ASN A 96 -19.50 -5.94 7.95
C ASN A 96 -18.28 -5.02 7.91
N MET A 97 -17.24 -5.38 7.15
CA MET A 97 -16.01 -4.60 7.03
C MET A 97 -15.77 -4.20 5.58
N THR A 98 -15.15 -3.04 5.41
CA THR A 98 -14.66 -2.56 4.13
C THR A 98 -13.25 -3.09 3.91
N TYR A 99 -12.99 -3.61 2.71
CA TYR A 99 -11.71 -4.18 2.36
C TYR A 99 -11.18 -3.58 1.07
N ASP A 100 -9.88 -3.30 1.04
CA ASP A 100 -9.16 -3.05 -0.19
C ASP A 100 -8.44 -4.32 -0.61
N TYR A 101 -8.59 -4.69 -1.88
CA TYR A 101 -8.01 -5.90 -2.44
C TYR A 101 -6.87 -5.55 -3.39
N TRP A 102 -5.63 -5.71 -2.94
CA TRP A 102 -4.44 -5.47 -3.75
C TRP A 102 -4.20 -6.65 -4.70
N LEU A 103 -4.31 -6.39 -6.00
CA LEU A 103 -4.06 -7.33 -7.07
C LEU A 103 -2.56 -7.49 -7.34
N LEU A 104 -1.83 -6.39 -7.24
CA LEU A 104 -0.40 -6.33 -7.42
C LEU A 104 0.19 -5.38 -6.38
N SER A 105 1.29 -5.79 -5.76
CA SER A 105 2.09 -4.94 -4.88
C SER A 105 3.56 -5.19 -5.17
N MET A 106 4.23 -4.15 -5.64
CA MET A 106 5.66 -4.16 -5.92
C MET A 106 6.35 -3.17 -4.99
N SER A 107 7.57 -3.53 -4.55
CA SER A 107 8.43 -2.67 -3.75
C SER A 107 9.82 -2.68 -4.34
N PHE A 108 10.37 -1.49 -4.54
CA PHE A 108 11.69 -1.26 -5.11
C PHE A 108 12.53 -0.54 -4.06
N THR A 109 13.74 -1.04 -3.85
CA THR A 109 14.74 -0.41 -2.99
C THR A 109 16.04 -0.35 -3.77
N THR A 110 16.82 0.71 -3.58
CA THR A 110 18.19 0.75 -4.10
C THR A 110 19.08 -0.17 -3.25
N VAL A 111 20.02 -0.85 -3.90
CA VAL A 111 21.00 -1.76 -3.28
C VAL A 111 22.20 -0.97 -2.80
#